data_AF-A0A843H6L4-F1
#
_entry.id   AF-A0A843H6L4-F1
#
_cell.length_a   1.000
_cell.length_b   1.000
_cell.length_c   1.000
_cell.angle_alpha   90.00
_cell.angle_beta   90.00
_cell.angle_gamma   90.00
#
_symmetry.space_group_name_H-M   'P 1'
#
loop_
_entity.id
_entity.type
_entity.pdbx_description
1 polymer ?
#
loop_
_entity_poly.entity_id
_entity_poly.type
_entity_poly.pdbx_seq_one_letter_code
_entity_poly.pdbx_strand_id
1 'polypeptide(L)'
;MPMKIRKLPQKRVSVRKKTTYDQKAKRKFRQSKKWQDFRQQMYEQSGRECAVTGAKLTKMWQLHHMDLNEEHYENLKSENFVCLSWNMHKVVHAIFVKSKPREWRKRILNLIKILKKMEKLMTAT
;
A
#
# COMPACT_ATOMS: atom_id res chain seq x y z
N MET A 1 1.31 18.46 64.91
CA MET A 1 2.44 18.31 63.95
C MET A 1 1.88 17.83 62.61
N PRO A 2 2.12 18.51 61.47
CA PRO A 2 1.58 18.05 60.19
C PRO A 2 2.46 16.93 59.60
N MET A 3 1.85 15.77 59.33
CA MET A 3 2.49 14.65 58.65
C MET A 3 2.74 14.99 57.18
N LYS A 4 4.00 14.91 56.72
CA LYS A 4 4.37 15.06 55.31
C LYS A 4 4.00 13.79 54.54
N ILE A 5 2.94 13.86 53.73
CA ILE A 5 2.58 12.80 52.78
C ILE A 5 3.61 12.81 51.64
N ARG A 6 4.47 11.79 51.59
CA ARG A 6 5.40 11.56 50.46
C ARG A 6 4.59 11.10 49.24
N LYS A 7 4.57 11.91 48.17
CA LYS A 7 4.02 11.51 46.87
C LYS A 7 4.92 10.42 46.29
N LEU A 8 4.34 9.24 46.03
CA LEU A 8 5.01 8.15 45.32
C LEU A 8 5.27 8.56 43.86
N PRO A 9 6.42 8.21 43.28
CA PRO A 9 6.73 8.54 41.90
C PRO A 9 5.78 7.82 40.95
N GLN A 10 5.04 8.59 40.15
CA GLN A 10 4.23 8.06 39.06
C GLN A 10 5.16 7.39 38.04
N LYS A 11 5.09 6.06 37.94
CA LYS A 11 5.73 5.31 36.86
C LYS A 11 5.20 5.86 35.54
N ARG A 12 6.05 6.54 34.77
CA ARG A 12 5.78 6.85 33.36
C ARG A 12 5.56 5.52 32.66
N VAL A 13 4.30 5.21 32.37
CA VAL A 13 3.95 4.14 31.44
C VAL A 13 4.51 4.58 30.09
N SER A 14 5.63 3.98 29.69
CA SER A 14 6.13 4.18 28.35
C SER A 14 5.08 3.58 27.41
N VAL A 15 4.37 4.47 26.70
CA VAL A 15 3.51 4.08 25.59
C VAL A 15 4.45 3.49 24.54
N ARG A 16 4.66 2.17 24.60
CA ARG A 16 5.35 1.42 23.55
C ARG A 16 4.62 1.75 22.25
N LYS A 17 5.31 2.43 21.34
CA LYS A 17 4.85 2.63 19.95
C LYS A 17 4.33 1.28 19.44
N LYS A 18 3.05 1.22 19.05
CA LYS A 18 2.41 0.04 18.46
C LYS A 18 3.37 -0.51 17.40
N THR A 19 3.82 -1.73 17.65
CA THR A 19 4.85 -2.44 16.90
C THR A 19 4.47 -2.57 15.43
N THR A 20 5.40 -2.20 14.54
CA THR A 20 5.52 -2.73 13.19
C THR A 20 5.16 -4.21 13.17
N TYR A 21 4.09 -4.61 12.49
CA TYR A 21 3.85 -6.04 12.30
C TYR A 21 5.02 -6.62 11.53
N ASP A 22 5.55 -7.73 12.05
CA ASP A 22 6.82 -8.33 11.64
C ASP A 22 6.82 -8.58 10.12
N GLN A 23 7.72 -7.93 9.37
CA GLN A 23 7.88 -8.17 7.93
C GLN A 23 8.09 -9.67 7.64
N LYS A 24 8.63 -10.42 8.60
CA LYS A 24 8.74 -11.87 8.57
C LYS A 24 7.37 -12.55 8.52
N ALA A 25 6.38 -12.09 9.29
CA ALA A 25 5.02 -12.63 9.26
C ALA A 25 4.36 -12.39 7.90
N LYS A 26 4.46 -11.17 7.35
CA LYS A 26 3.98 -10.87 5.99
C LYS A 26 4.67 -11.72 4.92
N ARG A 27 5.97 -11.96 5.06
CA ARG A 27 6.73 -12.85 4.18
C ARG A 27 6.24 -14.29 4.27
N LYS A 28 6.06 -14.81 5.51
CA LYS A 28 5.54 -16.16 5.76
C LYS A 28 4.15 -16.34 5.17
N PHE A 29 3.25 -15.37 5.39
CA PHE A 29 1.90 -15.40 4.80
C PHE A 29 1.94 -15.42 3.27
N ARG A 30 2.78 -14.58 2.65
CA ARG A 30 2.95 -14.55 1.18
C ARG A 30 3.55 -15.82 0.59
N GLN A 31 4.20 -16.64 1.41
CA GLN A 31 4.70 -17.95 1.01
C GLN A 31 3.67 -19.07 1.20
N SER A 32 2.56 -18.80 1.91
CA SER A 32 1.51 -19.80 2.13
C SER A 32 0.77 -20.14 0.83
N LYS A 33 0.30 -21.40 0.75
CA LYS A 33 -0.53 -21.87 -0.36
C LYS A 33 -1.80 -21.02 -0.49
N LYS A 34 -2.44 -20.67 0.62
CA LYS A 34 -3.62 -19.79 0.67
C LYS A 34 -3.40 -18.47 -0.08
N TRP A 35 -2.26 -17.81 0.15
CA TRP A 35 -1.92 -16.57 -0.56
C TRP A 35 -1.63 -16.83 -2.05
N GLN A 36 -0.92 -17.90 -2.38
CA GLN A 36 -0.57 -18.22 -3.76
C GLN A 36 -1.82 -18.53 -4.60
N ASP A 37 -2.74 -19.34 -4.07
CA ASP A 37 -4.00 -19.70 -4.72
C ASP A 37 -4.86 -18.44 -4.91
N PHE A 38 -4.98 -17.58 -3.88
CA PHE A 38 -5.68 -16.30 -4.00
C PHE A 38 -5.05 -15.35 -5.02
N ARG A 39 -3.71 -15.26 -5.03
CA ARG A 39 -2.98 -14.43 -6.00
C ARG A 39 -3.23 -14.92 -7.43
N GLN A 40 -3.27 -16.23 -7.64
CA GLN A 40 -3.58 -16.81 -8.94
C GLN A 40 -5.03 -16.53 -9.36
N GLN A 41 -5.98 -16.67 -8.45
CA GLN A 41 -7.38 -16.33 -8.69
C GLN A 41 -7.56 -14.87 -9.12
N MET A 42 -6.93 -13.92 -8.40
CA MET A 42 -6.99 -12.50 -8.75
C MET A 42 -6.40 -12.21 -10.14
N TYR A 43 -5.34 -12.92 -10.53
CA TYR A 43 -4.72 -12.79 -11.85
C TYR A 43 -5.64 -13.24 -12.99
N GLU A 44 -6.40 -14.31 -12.76
CA GLU A 44 -7.38 -14.82 -13.71
C GLU A 44 -8.59 -13.90 -13.80
N GLN A 45 -9.12 -13.44 -12.66
CA GLN A 45 -10.24 -12.51 -12.59
C GLN A 45 -9.94 -11.15 -13.23
N SER A 46 -8.68 -10.71 -13.23
CA SER A 46 -8.29 -9.42 -13.82
C SER A 46 -8.14 -9.47 -15.36
N GLY A 47 -8.55 -10.56 -16.02
CA GLY A 47 -8.32 -10.75 -17.46
C GLY A 47 -6.83 -10.80 -17.82
N ARG A 48 -5.94 -10.97 -16.82
CA ARG A 48 -4.49 -10.87 -16.95
C ARG A 48 -4.02 -9.49 -17.44
N GLU A 49 -4.75 -8.43 -17.10
CA GLU A 49 -4.44 -7.04 -17.45
C GLU A 49 -4.10 -6.19 -16.23
N CYS A 50 -3.28 -5.16 -16.46
CA CYS A 50 -2.94 -4.16 -15.47
C CYS A 50 -4.13 -3.22 -15.26
N ALA A 51 -4.60 -3.08 -14.01
CA ALA A 51 -5.75 -2.26 -13.68
C ALA A 51 -5.60 -0.77 -14.05
N VAL A 52 -4.37 -0.27 -14.23
CA VAL A 52 -4.11 1.15 -14.58
C VAL A 52 -3.91 1.34 -16.09
N THR A 53 -3.25 0.41 -16.76
CA THR A 53 -2.80 0.60 -18.15
C THR A 53 -3.56 -0.24 -19.17
N GLY A 54 -4.37 -1.21 -18.75
CA GLY A 54 -5.00 -2.21 -19.64
C GLY A 54 -4.02 -3.19 -20.30
N ALA A 55 -2.71 -2.91 -20.24
CA ALA A 55 -1.69 -3.78 -20.81
C ALA A 55 -1.66 -5.15 -20.14
N LYS A 56 -1.41 -6.20 -20.94
CA LYS A 56 -1.20 -7.56 -20.46
C LYS A 56 -0.10 -7.61 -19.40
N LEU A 57 -0.38 -8.33 -18.33
CA LEU A 57 0.55 -8.52 -17.22
C LEU A 57 1.69 -9.46 -17.63
N THR A 58 2.91 -9.06 -17.28
CA THR A 58 4.12 -9.86 -17.50
C THR A 58 4.46 -10.65 -16.23
N LYS A 59 5.49 -11.52 -16.29
CA LYS A 59 5.97 -12.29 -15.12
C LYS A 59 6.28 -11.43 -13.87
N MET A 60 6.57 -10.14 -14.05
CA MET A 60 6.92 -9.21 -12.97
C MET A 60 5.70 -8.54 -12.29
N TRP A 61 4.48 -8.94 -12.64
CA TRP A 61 3.26 -8.34 -12.09
C TRP A 61 3.17 -8.47 -10.55
N GLN A 62 2.47 -7.52 -9.94
CA GLN A 62 2.28 -7.45 -8.49
C GLN A 62 0.79 -7.41 -8.15
N LEU A 63 0.41 -8.13 -7.10
CA LEU A 63 -0.91 -7.99 -6.50
C LEU A 63 -0.82 -6.88 -5.44
N HIS A 64 -1.44 -5.75 -5.73
CA HIS A 64 -1.44 -4.60 -4.84
C HIS A 64 -2.58 -4.73 -3.82
N HIS A 65 -2.26 -4.54 -2.53
CA HIS A 65 -3.26 -4.49 -1.47
C HIS A 65 -3.58 -3.03 -1.16
N MET A 66 -4.85 -2.64 -1.31
CA MET A 66 -5.32 -1.27 -1.11
C MET A 66 -5.57 -0.95 0.37
N ASP A 67 -5.85 -1.96 1.21
CA ASP A 67 -5.88 -1.78 2.67
C ASP A 67 -4.46 -1.79 3.23
N LEU A 68 -4.01 -0.62 3.70
CA LEU A 68 -2.69 -0.44 4.31
C LEU A 68 -2.70 -0.70 5.83
N ASN A 69 -3.86 -1.06 6.41
CA ASN A 69 -3.96 -1.50 7.78
C ASN A 69 -3.32 -2.88 7.92
N GLU A 70 -2.34 -2.97 8.82
CA GLU A 70 -1.53 -4.16 9.01
C GLU A 70 -2.34 -5.28 9.68
N GLU A 71 -3.31 -4.94 10.51
CA GLU A 71 -4.19 -5.88 11.20
C GLU A 71 -5.11 -6.63 10.22
N HIS A 72 -5.30 -6.08 9.01
CA HIS A 72 -6.15 -6.66 7.96
C HIS A 72 -5.34 -7.36 6.85
N TYR A 73 -4.03 -7.55 7.01
CA TYR A 73 -3.17 -8.03 5.92
C TYR A 73 -3.56 -9.43 5.40
N GLU A 74 -4.12 -10.28 6.26
CA GLU A 74 -4.54 -11.63 5.92
C GLU A 74 -6.01 -11.71 5.43
N ASN A 75 -6.70 -10.57 5.37
CA ASN A 75 -8.08 -10.46 4.91
C ASN A 75 -8.14 -10.50 3.37
N LEU A 76 -8.38 -11.68 2.81
CA LEU A 76 -8.39 -11.93 1.36
C LEU A 76 -9.72 -11.58 0.69
N LYS A 77 -10.18 -10.35 0.91
CA LYS A 77 -11.33 -9.77 0.22
C LYS A 77 -10.90 -9.24 -1.14
N SER A 78 -11.37 -9.87 -2.22
CA SER A 78 -10.95 -9.55 -3.60
C SER A 78 -11.06 -8.06 -3.94
N GLU A 79 -12.08 -7.36 -3.43
CA GLU A 79 -12.30 -5.93 -3.63
C GLU A 79 -11.16 -5.04 -3.07
N ASN A 80 -10.32 -5.56 -2.18
CA ASN A 80 -9.17 -4.84 -1.63
C ASN A 80 -7.90 -5.04 -2.45
N PHE A 81 -7.93 -5.82 -3.53
CA PHE A 81 -6.73 -6.14 -4.31
C PHE A 81 -6.90 -5.80 -5.79
N VAL A 82 -5.81 -5.36 -6.40
CA VAL A 82 -5.74 -5.12 -7.85
C VAL A 82 -4.44 -5.62 -8.43
N CYS A 83 -4.50 -6.16 -9.65
CA CYS A 83 -3.32 -6.59 -10.38
C CYS A 83 -2.67 -5.41 -11.10
N LEU A 84 -1.39 -5.17 -10.83
CA LEU A 84 -0.62 -4.08 -11.43
C LEU A 84 0.61 -4.63 -12.13
N SER A 85 0.99 -3.96 -13.23
CA SER A 85 2.35 -4.10 -13.75
C SER A 85 3.37 -3.62 -12.71
N TRP A 86 4.59 -4.14 -12.77
CA TRP A 86 5.66 -3.76 -11.83
C TRP A 86 5.88 -2.23 -11.78
N ASN A 87 5.89 -1.59 -12.95
CA ASN A 87 6.01 -0.14 -13.07
C ASN A 87 4.86 0.57 -12.35
N MET A 88 3.62 0.12 -12.56
CA MET A 88 2.47 0.78 -11.97
C MET A 88 2.36 0.55 -10.47
N HIS A 89 2.77 -0.62 -9.98
CA HIS A 89 2.90 -0.86 -8.56
C HIS A 89 3.87 0.15 -7.90
N LYS A 90 5.03 0.40 -8.51
CA LYS A 90 5.98 1.43 -8.02
C LYS A 90 5.38 2.83 -8.02
N VAL A 91 4.70 3.20 -9.10
CA VAL A 91 4.08 4.53 -9.23
C VAL A 91 2.98 4.73 -8.19
N VAL A 92 2.12 3.73 -7.95
CA VAL A 92 1.08 3.81 -6.91
C VAL A 92 1.70 4.04 -5.53
N HIS A 93 2.76 3.29 -5.17
CA HIS A 93 3.48 3.53 -3.90
C HIS A 93 4.17 4.90 -3.84
N ALA A 94 4.73 5.39 -4.96
CA ALA A 94 5.38 6.69 -5.02
C ALA A 94 4.37 7.85 -4.88
N ILE A 95 3.17 7.70 -5.44
CA ILE A 95 2.09 8.67 -5.31
C ILE A 95 1.51 8.59 -3.89
N PHE A 96 1.18 7.39 -3.42
CA PHE A 96 0.55 7.13 -2.14
C PHE A 96 1.59 6.76 -1.07
N VAL A 97 2.31 7.77 -0.58
CA VAL A 97 3.31 7.57 0.47
C VAL A 97 2.65 7.56 1.85
N LYS A 98 2.76 6.44 2.58
CA LYS A 98 2.18 6.23 3.93
C LYS A 98 2.54 7.33 4.94
N SER A 99 3.73 7.94 4.83
CA SER A 99 4.16 9.03 5.74
C SER A 99 3.61 10.42 5.40
N LYS A 100 3.02 10.62 4.21
CA LYS A 100 2.41 11.90 3.77
C LYS A 100 1.09 11.67 3.00
N PRO A 101 0.08 11.05 3.63
CA PRO A 101 -1.14 10.56 2.95
C PRO A 101 -2.08 11.67 2.45
N ARG A 102 -1.81 12.95 2.73
CA ARG A 102 -2.63 14.06 2.19
C ARG A 102 -2.07 14.65 0.90
N GLU A 103 -0.81 14.39 0.58
CA GLU A 103 -0.10 14.97 -0.56
C GLU A 103 -0.35 14.23 -1.88
N TRP A 104 -0.87 13.00 -1.85
CA TRP A 104 -1.04 12.19 -3.07
C TRP A 104 -1.94 12.89 -4.10
N ARG A 105 -2.96 13.65 -3.66
CA ARG A 105 -3.83 14.44 -4.56
C ARG A 105 -3.04 15.48 -5.34
N LYS A 106 -2.15 16.22 -4.66
CA LYS A 106 -1.27 17.20 -5.31
C LYS A 106 -0.32 16.53 -6.31
N ARG A 107 0.21 15.35 -5.97
CA ARG A 107 1.09 14.56 -6.86
C ARG A 107 0.34 14.09 -8.11
N ILE A 108 -0.90 13.63 -7.97
CA ILE A 108 -1.77 13.29 -9.10
C ILE A 108 -2.03 14.50 -9.99
N LEU A 109 -2.37 15.66 -9.41
CA LEU A 109 -2.58 16.88 -10.19
C LEU A 109 -1.32 17.28 -10.96
N ASN A 110 -0.13 17.14 -10.37
CA ASN A 110 1.12 17.41 -11.05
C ASN A 110 1.41 16.39 -12.18
N LEU A 111 1.12 15.11 -11.97
CA LEU A 111 1.23 14.08 -13.00
C LEU A 111 0.31 14.38 -14.20
N ILE A 112 -0.95 14.73 -13.94
CA ILE A 112 -1.91 15.12 -14.98
C ILE A 112 -1.40 16.34 -15.76
N LYS A 113 -0.83 17.35 -15.08
CA LYS A 113 -0.24 18.52 -15.76
C LYS A 113 0.89 18.14 -16.71
N ILE A 114 1.74 17.20 -16.33
CA ILE A 114 2.83 16.72 -17.18
C ILE A 114 2.27 15.98 -18.40
N LEU A 115 1.33 15.05 -18.20
CA LEU A 115 0.72 14.27 -19.28
C LEU A 115 0.00 15.18 -20.30
N LYS A 116 -0.74 16.19 -19.84
CA LYS A 116 -1.36 17.19 -20.71
C LYS A 116 -0.35 18.00 -21.54
N LYS A 117 0.83 18.28 -21.00
CA LYS A 117 1.90 18.95 -21.76
C LYS A 117 2.46 18.03 -22.84
N MET A 118 2.64 16.74 -22.54
CA MET A 118 3.11 15.76 -23.52
C MET A 118 2.11 15.61 -24.67
N GLU A 119 0.82 15.48 -24.36
CA GLU A 119 -0.26 15.41 -25.36
C GLU A 119 -0.23 16.59 -26.32
N LYS A 120 -0.15 17.82 -25.79
CA LYS A 120 -0.05 19.04 -26.60
C LYS A 120 1.15 19.05 -27.55
N LEU A 121 2.31 18.57 -27.07
CA LEU A 121 3.53 18.52 -27.87
C LEU A 121 3.43 17.48 -28.99
N MET A 122 2.70 16.38 -28.77
CA MET A 122 2.49 15.34 -29.79
C MET A 122 1.51 15.79 -30.89
N THR A 123 0.48 16.58 -30.55
CA THR A 123 -0.50 17.09 -31.52
C THR A 123 -0.04 18.31 -32.31
N ALA A 124 1.08 18.92 -31.93
CA ALA A 124 1.63 20.10 -32.59
C ALA A 124 2.63 19.75 -33.73
N THR A 125 2.91 18.45 -33.91
CA THR A 125 3.63 17.83 -35.02
C THR A 125 2.65 17.17 -35.98
#